data_AF-A0AA35WZA2-F1
#
_entry.id   AF-A0AA35WZA2-F1
#
_cell.length_a   1.000
_cell.length_b   1.000
_cell.length_c   1.000
_cell.angle_alpha   90.00
_cell.angle_beta   90.00
_cell.angle_gamma   90.00
#
_symmetry.space_group_name_H-M   'P 1'
#
loop_
_entity.id
_entity.type
_entity.pdbx_description
1 polymer ?
#
loop_
_entity_poly.entity_id
_entity_poly.type
_entity_poly.pdbx_seq_one_letter_code
_entity_poly.pdbx_strand_id
1 'polypeptide(L)'
;MGYGSRALSLLHDYFSGKLAPLAEAPAVESATASTTTEVEVSLLKETIAPRTNLPPLLCRLEDRPPETLDYIGVSYGLTLQLYRFWSRLGYVPVYLRQTPNDLTGEHSCIMLRPFTAEHMWLTEYNTDFRKRFLALLSYQFRKFPPALALTLSRSPSSGKGELSLEKMETLFSPHDLKRLELYSRNMADHHLITDLLPALAQIQFSESVLHLSAAQSAILLGLGLQHKTVDDLQKELDLPASQVLGLFNRVIRKFVQVFNSLSEAAVEETLPPAAADRGDMKPVAVGLGRELVGSVVRVARPSLCVSDRERLQMSLRRNRTEESRVAGDGPLLLCSGWSRGGVGGVFGQWGAWHCQCEEPQTEKRP
;
A
#
# COMPACT_ATOMS: atom_id res chain seq x y z
N MET A 1 -18.12 -19.76 19.72
CA MET A 1 -17.56 -20.26 20.99
C MET A 1 -16.11 -19.83 21.28
N GLY A 2 -15.31 -19.35 20.30
CA GLY A 2 -14.10 -18.54 20.62
C GLY A 2 -13.03 -19.23 21.50
N TYR A 3 -12.95 -20.56 21.48
CA TYR A 3 -12.03 -21.31 22.35
C TYR A 3 -10.57 -20.92 22.14
N GLY A 4 -10.16 -20.66 20.90
CA GLY A 4 -8.79 -20.19 20.60
C GLY A 4 -8.47 -18.85 21.24
N SER A 5 -9.38 -17.88 21.20
CA SER A 5 -9.19 -16.61 21.91
C SER A 5 -9.11 -16.81 23.42
N ARG A 6 -9.96 -17.69 24.00
CA ARG A 6 -9.91 -17.98 25.43
C ARG A 6 -8.60 -18.65 25.85
N ALA A 7 -8.13 -19.62 25.07
CA ALA A 7 -6.87 -20.31 25.32
C ALA A 7 -5.68 -19.33 25.32
N LEU A 8 -5.63 -18.42 24.35
CA LEU A 8 -4.55 -17.41 24.26
C LEU A 8 -4.65 -16.36 25.36
N SER A 9 -5.86 -15.96 25.78
CA SER A 9 -6.03 -15.09 26.94
C SER A 9 -5.51 -15.75 28.21
N LEU A 10 -5.86 -17.01 28.48
CA LEU A 10 -5.38 -17.75 29.65
C LEU A 10 -3.87 -17.95 29.63
N LEU A 11 -3.31 -18.27 28.45
CA LEU A 11 -1.87 -18.37 28.28
C LEU A 11 -1.18 -17.05 28.58
N HIS A 12 -1.73 -15.93 28.09
CA HIS A 12 -1.17 -14.61 28.36
C HIS A 12 -1.29 -14.23 29.83
N ASP A 13 -2.41 -14.54 30.47
CA ASP A 13 -2.63 -14.25 31.89
C ASP A 13 -1.67 -15.07 32.77
N TYR A 14 -1.40 -16.33 32.41
CA TYR A 14 -0.41 -17.19 33.06
C TYR A 14 1.00 -16.60 33.02
N PHE A 15 1.52 -16.30 31.83
CA PHE A 15 2.87 -15.74 31.69
C PHE A 15 3.01 -14.29 32.17
N SER A 16 1.89 -13.55 32.27
CA SER A 16 1.88 -12.23 32.92
C SER A 16 1.82 -12.29 34.45
N GLY A 17 1.80 -13.48 35.05
CA GLY A 17 1.80 -13.66 36.51
C GLY A 17 0.44 -13.45 37.20
N LYS A 18 -0.66 -13.26 36.45
CA LYS A 18 -2.00 -13.05 37.04
C LYS A 18 -2.61 -14.31 37.65
N LEU A 19 -2.14 -15.49 37.22
CA LEU A 19 -2.63 -16.80 37.66
C LEU A 19 -1.70 -17.46 38.68
N ALA A 20 -0.73 -16.74 39.24
CA ALA A 20 0.18 -17.29 40.24
C ALA A 20 -0.57 -17.67 41.52
N PRO A 21 -0.28 -18.84 42.12
CA PRO A 21 -0.93 -19.28 43.34
C PRO A 21 -0.62 -18.33 44.51
N LEU A 22 -1.65 -17.97 45.29
CA LEU A 22 -1.55 -17.15 46.51
C LEU A 22 -0.88 -17.88 47.69
N ALA A 23 -0.42 -19.12 47.51
CA ALA A 23 0.19 -19.93 48.55
C ALA A 23 1.71 -19.79 48.52
N GLU A 24 2.28 -19.13 49.54
CA GLU A 24 3.69 -19.27 49.90
C GLU A 24 3.93 -20.69 50.43
N ALA A 25 4.55 -21.57 49.63
CA ALA A 25 5.14 -22.82 50.13
C ALA A 25 6.19 -23.38 49.14
N PRO A 26 7.15 -24.19 49.62
CA PRO A 26 8.56 -24.11 49.27
C PRO A 26 8.90 -24.74 47.92
N ALA A 27 10.11 -24.41 47.43
CA ALA A 27 10.74 -24.98 46.25
C ALA A 27 10.52 -26.51 46.18
N VAL A 28 9.63 -26.93 45.27
CA VAL A 28 9.51 -28.34 44.91
C VAL A 28 10.71 -28.64 44.01
N GLU A 29 11.69 -29.31 44.61
CA GLU A 29 12.81 -29.93 43.89
C GLU A 29 12.25 -30.71 42.69
N SER A 30 12.75 -30.37 41.50
CA SER A 30 12.54 -31.17 40.30
C SER A 30 12.80 -32.63 40.61
N ALA A 31 11.76 -33.46 40.52
CA ALA A 31 11.88 -34.90 40.49
C ALA A 31 12.69 -35.29 39.25
N THR A 32 14.01 -35.37 39.41
CA THR A 32 14.92 -36.02 38.48
C THR A 32 14.45 -37.47 38.34
N ALA A 33 13.98 -37.82 37.16
CA ALA A 33 13.69 -39.19 36.79
C ALA A 33 14.94 -40.05 37.06
N SER A 34 14.87 -40.89 38.08
CA SER A 34 15.89 -41.89 38.37
C SER A 34 15.93 -42.87 37.19
N THR A 35 17.01 -42.84 36.42
CA THR A 35 17.35 -43.86 35.42
C THR A 35 17.47 -45.21 36.12
N THR A 36 16.41 -46.02 36.10
CA THR A 36 16.45 -47.40 36.58
C THR A 36 17.28 -48.23 35.60
N THR A 37 18.39 -48.74 36.14
CA THR A 37 19.20 -49.87 35.69
C THR A 37 18.48 -50.87 34.79
N GLU A 38 19.13 -51.20 33.67
CA GLU A 38 18.78 -52.26 32.74
C GLU A 38 18.68 -53.60 33.47
N VAL A 39 17.47 -54.16 33.53
CA VAL A 39 17.25 -55.55 33.92
C VAL A 39 16.75 -56.28 32.69
N GLU A 40 17.54 -57.24 32.20
CA GLU A 40 17.13 -58.18 31.16
C GLU A 40 15.91 -58.98 31.65
N VAL A 41 14.73 -58.70 31.09
CA VAL A 41 13.51 -59.48 31.38
C VAL A 41 13.06 -60.21 30.12
N SER A 42 12.98 -61.54 30.22
CA SER A 42 12.52 -62.46 29.19
C SER A 42 11.07 -62.17 28.78
N LEU A 43 10.84 -61.97 27.47
CA LEU A 43 9.59 -61.54 26.81
C LEU A 43 8.33 -62.38 27.11
N LEU A 44 8.46 -63.57 27.71
CA LEU A 44 7.34 -64.50 27.91
C LEU A 44 6.73 -64.46 29.33
N LYS A 45 7.20 -63.57 30.21
CA LYS A 45 6.69 -63.37 31.58
C LYS A 45 6.36 -61.90 31.90
N GLU A 46 5.92 -61.14 30.90
CA GLU A 46 5.54 -59.75 31.13
C GLU A 46 4.12 -59.66 31.74
N THR A 47 4.05 -59.61 33.07
CA THR A 47 2.85 -59.15 33.77
C THR A 47 2.80 -57.62 33.70
N ILE A 48 1.81 -57.09 32.97
CA ILE A 48 1.54 -55.65 32.86
C ILE A 48 1.02 -55.15 34.22
N ALA A 49 1.94 -54.82 35.13
CA ALA A 49 1.63 -54.09 36.36
C ALA A 49 1.74 -52.58 36.09
N PRO A 50 0.84 -51.74 36.63
CA PRO A 50 0.95 -50.30 36.50
C PRO A 50 2.28 -49.83 37.13
N ARG A 51 3.10 -49.13 36.34
CA ARG A 51 4.37 -48.57 36.79
C ARG A 51 4.10 -47.66 38.00
N THR A 52 4.76 -47.95 39.12
CA THR A 52 4.47 -47.37 40.44
C THR A 52 4.90 -45.91 40.64
N ASN A 53 5.72 -45.35 39.73
CA ASN A 53 6.24 -43.98 39.81
C ASN A 53 6.17 -43.25 38.45
N LEU A 54 4.98 -43.13 37.85
CA LEU A 54 4.78 -42.28 36.67
C LEU A 54 4.28 -40.89 37.10
N PRO A 55 4.84 -39.79 36.56
CA PRO A 55 4.28 -38.46 36.78
C PRO A 55 2.85 -38.40 36.22
N PRO A 56 1.97 -37.55 36.80
CA PRO A 56 0.61 -37.40 36.31
C PRO A 56 0.62 -36.85 34.87
N LEU A 57 -0.33 -37.31 34.03
CA LEU A 57 -0.43 -36.87 32.63
C LEU A 57 -0.73 -35.37 32.51
N LEU A 58 -1.50 -34.83 33.45
CA LEU A 58 -1.91 -33.43 33.51
C LEU A 58 -1.55 -32.87 34.88
N CYS A 59 -0.97 -31.68 34.88
CA CYS A 59 -0.79 -30.86 36.07
C CYS A 59 -1.74 -29.65 35.97
N ARG A 60 -2.22 -29.14 37.11
CA ARG A 60 -3.00 -27.90 37.08
C ARG A 60 -2.06 -26.74 36.76
N LEU A 61 -2.55 -25.78 35.99
CA LEU A 61 -1.75 -24.63 35.57
C LEU A 61 -1.29 -23.78 36.75
N GLU A 62 -2.07 -23.75 37.83
CA GLU A 62 -1.76 -23.02 39.07
C GLU A 62 -0.59 -23.63 39.86
N ASP A 63 -0.34 -24.93 39.71
CA ASP A 63 0.70 -25.65 40.46
C ASP A 63 2.09 -25.48 39.84
N ARG A 64 2.17 -24.91 38.64
CA ARG A 64 3.44 -24.65 37.93
C ARG A 64 3.72 -23.14 37.93
N PRO A 65 4.87 -22.69 38.44
CA PRO A 65 5.27 -21.28 38.31
C PRO A 65 5.61 -20.95 36.85
N PRO A 66 5.16 -19.80 36.31
CA PRO A 66 5.52 -19.35 34.97
C PRO A 66 6.98 -18.93 34.88
N GLU A 67 7.61 -19.21 33.73
CA GLU A 67 8.92 -18.65 33.37
C GLU A 67 8.76 -17.18 32.96
N THR A 68 9.79 -16.36 33.19
CA THR A 68 9.81 -14.96 32.76
C THR A 68 9.98 -14.89 31.24
N LEU A 69 8.94 -14.43 30.53
CA LEU A 69 8.95 -14.25 29.08
C LEU A 69 8.73 -12.78 28.72
N ASP A 70 9.48 -12.28 27.74
CA ASP A 70 9.36 -10.90 27.27
C ASP A 70 8.23 -10.74 26.24
N TYR A 71 8.13 -11.69 25.30
CA TYR A 71 7.13 -11.70 24.24
C TYR A 71 6.73 -13.11 23.83
N ILE A 72 5.58 -13.22 23.18
CA ILE A 72 5.13 -14.43 22.49
C ILE A 72 4.97 -14.15 21.00
N GLY A 73 5.48 -15.05 20.18
CA GLY A 73 5.40 -14.99 18.73
C GLY A 73 4.54 -16.09 18.15
N VAL A 74 3.97 -15.83 16.97
CA VAL A 74 3.29 -16.84 16.16
C VAL A 74 3.83 -16.78 14.74
N SER A 75 3.99 -17.96 14.11
CA SER A 75 4.36 -18.10 12.71
C SER A 75 3.29 -18.93 12.01
N TYR A 76 2.69 -18.40 10.95
CA TYR A 76 1.60 -19.06 10.23
C TYR A 76 1.53 -18.63 8.76
N GLY A 77 0.82 -19.39 7.93
CA GLY A 77 0.54 -19.03 6.54
C GLY A 77 -0.50 -17.90 6.47
N LEU A 78 -0.13 -16.80 5.80
CA LEU A 78 -0.90 -15.56 5.82
C LEU A 78 -2.23 -15.71 5.08
N THR A 79 -3.31 -15.73 5.86
CA THR A 79 -4.69 -15.61 5.36
C THR A 79 -5.41 -14.45 6.04
N LEU A 80 -6.43 -13.89 5.38
CA LEU A 80 -7.20 -12.77 5.95
C LEU A 80 -7.89 -13.15 7.27
N GLN A 81 -8.35 -14.39 7.39
CA GLN A 81 -9.05 -14.88 8.58
C GLN A 81 -8.09 -14.99 9.77
N LEU A 82 -6.92 -15.61 9.56
CA LEU A 82 -5.91 -15.74 10.62
C LEU A 82 -5.32 -14.38 10.99
N TYR A 83 -5.02 -13.51 10.03
CA TYR A 83 -4.53 -12.17 10.33
C TYR A 83 -5.51 -11.39 11.22
N ARG A 84 -6.81 -11.40 10.88
CA ARG A 84 -7.85 -10.76 11.71
C ARG A 84 -8.00 -11.41 13.07
N PHE A 85 -7.76 -12.71 13.20
CA PHE A 85 -7.77 -13.40 14.49
C PHE A 85 -6.62 -12.90 15.38
N TRP A 86 -5.39 -12.92 14.88
CA TRP A 86 -4.20 -12.50 15.63
C TRP A 86 -4.18 -10.99 15.92
N SER A 87 -4.54 -10.16 14.94
CA SER A 87 -4.63 -8.71 15.10
C SER A 87 -5.65 -8.30 16.18
N ARG A 88 -6.82 -8.96 16.24
CA ARG A 88 -7.81 -8.72 17.32
C ARG A 88 -7.29 -9.10 18.71
N LEU A 89 -6.35 -10.03 18.78
CA LEU A 89 -5.69 -10.44 20.01
C LEU A 89 -4.46 -9.58 20.34
N GLY A 90 -4.23 -8.47 19.63
CA GLY A 90 -3.12 -7.56 19.93
C GLY A 90 -1.76 -8.03 19.44
N TYR A 91 -1.69 -9.02 18.56
CA TYR A 91 -0.45 -9.38 17.88
C TYR A 91 -0.15 -8.38 16.76
N VAL A 92 1.13 -8.03 16.64
CA VAL A 92 1.64 -7.04 15.68
C VAL A 92 2.52 -7.74 14.65
N PRO A 93 2.30 -7.53 13.34
CA PRO A 93 3.13 -8.14 12.32
C PRO A 93 4.51 -7.48 12.26
N VAL A 94 5.54 -8.32 12.16
CA VAL A 94 6.96 -7.90 12.12
C VAL A 94 7.64 -8.41 10.85
N TYR A 95 7.24 -9.58 10.34
CA TYR A 95 7.86 -10.15 9.16
C TYR A 95 6.85 -10.88 8.27
N LEU A 96 7.06 -10.77 6.96
CA LEU A 96 6.33 -11.50 5.94
C LEU A 96 7.30 -11.99 4.87
N ARG A 97 7.32 -13.30 4.65
CA ARG A 97 8.18 -13.93 3.65
C ARG A 97 7.72 -13.55 2.24
N GLN A 98 8.66 -13.18 1.36
CA GLN A 98 8.34 -12.89 -0.04
C GLN A 98 8.01 -14.17 -0.81
N THR A 99 8.79 -15.25 -0.65
CA THR A 99 8.50 -16.52 -1.33
C THR A 99 7.31 -17.22 -0.65
N PRO A 100 6.24 -17.54 -1.39
CA PRO A 100 5.17 -18.38 -0.87
C PRO A 100 5.72 -19.79 -0.61
N ASN A 101 5.10 -20.51 0.31
CA ASN A 101 5.39 -21.91 0.53
C ASN A 101 4.86 -22.76 -0.64
N ASP A 102 5.65 -23.69 -1.15
CA ASP A 102 5.29 -24.46 -2.35
C ASP A 102 4.09 -25.40 -2.12
N LEU A 103 3.90 -25.87 -0.87
CA LEU A 103 2.80 -26.77 -0.53
C LEU A 103 1.45 -26.05 -0.39
N THR A 104 1.44 -24.86 0.21
CA THR A 104 0.20 -24.15 0.55
C THR A 104 -0.08 -22.94 -0.34
N GLY A 105 0.93 -22.44 -1.05
CA GLY A 105 0.86 -21.17 -1.79
C GLY A 105 0.78 -19.92 -0.91
N GLU A 106 0.82 -20.09 0.42
CA GLU A 106 0.71 -18.99 1.40
C GLU A 106 2.08 -18.46 1.81
N HIS A 107 2.12 -17.17 2.17
CA HIS A 107 3.33 -16.52 2.68
C HIS A 107 3.42 -16.69 4.19
N SER A 108 4.57 -17.12 4.70
CA SER A 108 4.78 -17.21 6.15
C SER A 108 4.83 -15.81 6.78
N CYS A 109 3.96 -15.57 7.76
CA CYS A 109 3.88 -14.32 8.52
C CYS A 109 4.26 -14.57 9.99
N ILE A 110 5.11 -13.69 10.54
CA ILE A 110 5.47 -13.69 11.95
C ILE A 110 4.83 -12.46 12.60
N MET A 111 4.06 -12.72 13.66
CA MET A 111 3.48 -11.67 14.50
C MET A 111 3.90 -11.87 15.95
N LEU A 112 4.18 -10.76 16.63
CA LEU A 112 4.64 -10.76 18.02
C LEU A 112 3.64 -10.04 18.91
N ARG A 113 3.53 -10.49 20.15
CA ARG A 113 2.79 -9.81 21.21
C ARG A 113 3.67 -9.77 22.47
N PRO A 114 3.97 -8.59 23.02
CA PRO A 114 4.73 -8.48 24.24
C PRO A 114 3.83 -8.71 25.47
N PHE A 115 4.43 -9.13 26.59
CA PHE A 115 3.70 -9.31 27.85
C PHE A 115 3.62 -8.03 28.71
N THR A 116 4.65 -7.19 28.67
CA THR A 116 4.67 -5.88 29.35
C THR A 116 4.24 -4.74 28.41
N ALA A 117 4.02 -3.53 28.92
CA ALA A 117 3.51 -2.41 28.12
C ALA A 117 4.62 -1.56 27.44
N GLU A 118 5.88 -1.76 27.82
CA GLU A 118 7.01 -0.91 27.42
C GLU A 118 7.77 -1.45 26.20
N HIS A 119 7.12 -1.51 25.03
CA HIS A 119 7.74 -2.09 23.82
C HIS A 119 7.79 -1.11 22.66
N MET A 120 8.56 -0.04 22.86
CA MET A 120 8.88 0.92 21.80
C MET A 120 9.51 0.22 20.59
N TRP A 121 10.39 -0.78 20.83
CA TRP A 121 11.00 -1.59 19.77
C TRP A 121 9.96 -2.26 18.87
N LEU A 122 8.86 -2.80 19.41
CA LEU A 122 7.85 -3.48 18.60
C LEU A 122 7.13 -2.49 17.67
N THR A 123 6.92 -1.26 18.13
CA THR A 123 6.36 -0.21 17.28
C THR A 123 7.33 0.17 16.14
N GLU A 124 8.63 0.23 16.41
CA GLU A 124 9.66 0.49 15.39
C GLU A 124 9.77 -0.65 14.36
N TYR A 125 9.73 -1.90 14.81
CA TYR A 125 9.69 -3.04 13.88
C TYR A 125 8.41 -3.05 13.05
N ASN A 126 7.27 -2.63 13.62
CA ASN A 126 6.04 -2.53 12.85
C ASN A 126 6.08 -1.39 11.82
N THR A 127 6.67 -0.24 12.15
CA THR A 127 6.81 0.86 11.18
C THR A 127 7.75 0.48 10.04
N ASP A 128 8.88 -0.18 10.33
CA ASP A 128 9.78 -0.72 9.31
C ASP A 128 9.10 -1.82 8.47
N PHE A 129 8.38 -2.75 9.11
CA PHE A 129 7.59 -3.77 8.43
C PHE A 129 6.59 -3.14 7.45
N ARG A 130 5.84 -2.12 7.89
CA ARG A 130 4.87 -1.42 7.04
C ARG A 130 5.53 -0.73 5.86
N LYS A 131 6.64 -0.03 6.10
CA LYS A 131 7.42 0.63 5.03
C LYS A 131 7.89 -0.38 3.98
N ARG A 132 8.48 -1.50 4.40
CA ARG A 132 8.92 -2.59 3.51
C ARG A 132 7.74 -3.24 2.80
N PHE A 133 6.64 -3.48 3.51
CA PHE A 133 5.44 -4.07 2.95
C PHE A 133 4.87 -3.20 1.82
N LEU A 134 4.72 -1.89 2.04
CA LEU A 134 4.25 -0.95 1.01
C LEU A 134 5.15 -0.93 -0.23
N ALA A 135 6.47 -1.02 -0.05
CA ALA A 135 7.42 -1.11 -1.16
C ALA A 135 7.34 -2.45 -1.92
N LEU A 136 6.99 -3.54 -1.23
CA LEU A 136 6.90 -4.89 -1.81
C LEU A 136 5.54 -5.20 -2.45
N LEU A 137 4.54 -4.33 -2.30
CA LEU A 137 3.18 -4.50 -2.85
C LEU A 137 3.13 -4.61 -4.37
N SER A 138 4.05 -3.95 -5.07
CA SER A 138 4.15 -3.98 -6.54
C SER A 138 4.81 -5.25 -7.07
N TYR A 139 5.59 -5.93 -6.23
CA TYR A 139 6.36 -7.12 -6.58
C TYR A 139 5.56 -8.39 -6.26
N GLN A 140 6.11 -9.22 -5.38
CA GLN A 140 5.57 -10.54 -5.06
C GLN A 140 4.19 -10.47 -4.37
N PHE A 141 3.89 -9.35 -3.71
CA PHE A 141 2.60 -9.12 -3.02
C PHE A 141 1.53 -8.50 -3.92
N ARG A 142 1.80 -8.33 -5.22
CA ARG A 142 0.82 -7.87 -6.21
C ARG A 142 -0.40 -8.79 -6.29
N LYS A 143 -0.20 -10.09 -6.09
CA LYS A 143 -1.27 -11.11 -6.15
C LYS A 143 -2.20 -11.09 -4.93
N PHE A 144 -1.88 -10.33 -3.89
CA PHE A 144 -2.72 -10.30 -2.69
C PHE A 144 -4.06 -9.62 -2.93
N PRO A 145 -5.16 -10.14 -2.36
CA PRO A 145 -6.43 -9.44 -2.36
C PRO A 145 -6.27 -8.03 -1.74
N PRO A 146 -6.85 -6.98 -2.35
CA PRO A 146 -6.73 -5.60 -1.87
C PRO A 146 -7.21 -5.46 -0.41
N ALA A 147 -8.24 -6.23 -0.03
CA ALA A 147 -8.75 -6.28 1.33
C ALA A 147 -7.70 -6.75 2.35
N LEU A 148 -6.89 -7.75 1.99
CA LEU A 148 -5.81 -8.27 2.84
C LEU A 148 -4.66 -7.27 2.93
N ALA A 149 -4.25 -6.71 1.79
CA ALA A 149 -3.19 -5.72 1.73
C ALA A 149 -3.54 -4.45 2.53
N LEU A 150 -4.81 -4.01 2.48
CA LEU A 150 -5.31 -2.92 3.32
C LEU A 150 -5.26 -3.22 4.81
N THR A 151 -5.60 -4.44 5.21
CA THR A 151 -5.56 -4.79 6.63
C THR A 151 -4.15 -4.78 7.19
N LEU A 152 -3.15 -5.16 6.37
CA LEU A 152 -1.74 -5.16 6.75
C LEU A 152 -1.10 -3.76 6.72
N SER A 153 -1.55 -2.88 5.82
CA SER A 153 -0.98 -1.53 5.67
C SER A 153 -1.46 -0.54 6.74
N ARG A 154 -2.59 -0.83 7.40
CA ARG A 154 -3.16 0.04 8.44
C ARG A 154 -2.26 0.15 9.67
N SER A 155 -2.03 1.39 10.11
CA SER A 155 -1.38 1.64 11.40
C SER A 155 -2.38 1.44 12.54
N PRO A 156 -2.00 0.77 13.65
CA PRO A 156 -2.77 0.85 14.89
C PRO A 156 -2.78 2.26 15.48
N SER A 157 -1.77 3.08 15.18
CA SER A 157 -1.57 4.45 15.68
C SER A 157 -1.83 5.52 14.62
N SER A 158 -2.80 5.30 13.71
CA SER A 158 -3.14 6.29 12.66
C SER A 158 -3.73 7.56 13.28
N GLY A 159 -2.86 8.44 13.77
CA GLY A 159 -3.15 9.86 13.91
C GLY A 159 -3.39 10.48 12.55
N LYS A 160 -3.99 11.67 12.52
CA LYS A 160 -4.01 12.49 11.30
C LYS A 160 -2.57 12.90 11.03
N GLY A 161 -1.89 12.27 10.07
CA GLY A 161 -0.62 12.79 9.61
C GLY A 161 -0.90 14.04 8.78
N GLU A 162 -0.17 15.10 9.10
CA GLU A 162 -0.20 16.33 8.34
C GLU A 162 0.79 16.19 7.18
N LEU A 163 0.30 16.42 5.97
CA LEU A 163 1.15 16.50 4.79
C LEU A 163 1.82 17.88 4.78
N SER A 164 3.15 17.93 4.81
CA SER A 164 3.89 19.19 4.68
C SER A 164 3.91 19.69 3.23
N LEU A 165 3.91 21.01 3.06
CA LEU A 165 4.02 21.67 1.75
C LEU A 165 5.31 21.24 1.01
N GLU A 166 6.43 21.24 1.72
CA GLU A 166 7.74 20.84 1.16
C GLU A 166 7.70 19.42 0.57
N LYS A 167 7.01 18.50 1.25
CA LYS A 167 6.87 17.12 0.77
C LYS A 167 5.97 17.03 -0.46
N MET A 168 4.95 17.89 -0.55
CA MET A 168 4.11 17.99 -1.74
C MET A 168 4.91 18.53 -2.94
N GLU A 169 5.67 19.61 -2.76
CA GLU A 169 6.45 20.25 -3.84
C GLU A 169 7.63 19.39 -4.33
N THR A 170 8.21 18.57 -3.46
CA THR A 170 9.26 17.61 -3.84
C THR A 170 8.72 16.43 -4.66
N LEU A 171 7.45 16.07 -4.48
CA LEU A 171 6.84 14.91 -5.14
C LEU A 171 6.04 15.26 -6.40
N PHE A 172 5.49 16.47 -6.48
CA PHE A 172 4.61 16.88 -7.58
C PHE A 172 5.01 18.22 -8.18
N SER A 173 5.10 18.26 -9.52
CA SER A 173 5.22 19.52 -10.26
C SER A 173 3.88 20.28 -10.26
N PRO A 174 3.87 21.62 -10.39
CA PRO A 174 2.63 22.38 -10.64
C PRO A 174 1.83 21.84 -11.85
N HIS A 175 2.50 21.30 -12.87
CA HIS A 175 1.84 20.66 -14.01
C HIS A 175 1.10 19.36 -13.63
N ASP A 176 1.63 18.60 -12.67
CA ASP A 176 1.00 17.37 -12.18
C ASP A 176 -0.26 17.68 -11.37
N LEU A 177 -0.22 18.74 -10.54
CA LEU A 177 -1.40 19.24 -9.85
C LEU A 177 -2.49 19.64 -10.84
N LYS A 178 -2.11 20.29 -11.96
CA LYS A 178 -3.06 20.63 -13.03
C LYS A 178 -3.66 19.39 -13.69
N ARG A 179 -2.87 18.34 -13.93
CA ARG A 179 -3.35 17.06 -14.48
C ARG A 179 -4.36 16.39 -13.54
N LEU A 180 -4.06 16.37 -12.24
CA LEU A 180 -4.99 15.88 -11.22
C LEU A 180 -6.30 16.68 -11.20
N GLU A 181 -6.23 18.00 -11.33
CA GLU A 181 -7.41 18.87 -11.41
C GLU A 181 -8.26 18.57 -12.65
N LEU A 182 -7.65 18.39 -13.83
CA LEU A 182 -8.35 18.03 -15.07
C LEU A 182 -9.08 16.69 -14.95
N TYR A 183 -8.42 15.66 -14.41
CA TYR A 183 -9.06 14.37 -14.15
C TYR A 183 -10.19 14.51 -13.12
N SER A 184 -9.98 15.27 -12.04
CA SER A 184 -11.00 15.52 -11.01
C SER A 184 -12.27 16.15 -11.58
N ARG A 185 -12.15 16.93 -12.65
CA ARG A 185 -13.28 17.55 -13.37
C ARG A 185 -13.89 16.66 -14.45
N ASN A 186 -13.46 15.40 -14.57
CA ASN A 186 -13.84 14.46 -15.63
C ASN A 186 -13.52 14.97 -17.04
N MET A 187 -12.50 15.84 -17.18
CA MET A 187 -12.07 16.40 -18.48
C MET A 187 -10.98 15.54 -19.15
N ALA A 188 -10.47 14.54 -18.44
CA ALA A 188 -9.42 13.65 -18.91
C ALA A 188 -9.70 12.21 -18.45
N ASP A 189 -9.09 11.26 -19.14
CA ASP A 189 -9.11 9.84 -18.75
C ASP A 189 -8.07 9.55 -17.64
N HIS A 190 -8.28 8.46 -16.90
CA HIS A 190 -7.47 8.07 -15.76
C HIS A 190 -6.01 7.77 -16.12
N HIS A 191 -5.73 7.32 -17.35
CA HIS A 191 -4.38 7.11 -17.86
C HIS A 191 -3.51 8.39 -17.83
N LEU A 192 -4.13 9.58 -17.82
CA LEU A 192 -3.39 10.83 -17.70
C LEU A 192 -2.71 10.99 -16.33
N ILE A 193 -3.14 10.26 -15.30
CA ILE A 193 -2.64 10.44 -13.93
C ILE A 193 -2.04 9.16 -13.33
N THR A 194 -1.90 8.08 -14.12
CA THR A 194 -1.45 6.77 -13.63
C THR A 194 -0.04 6.78 -13.05
N ASP A 195 0.84 7.61 -13.61
CA ASP A 195 2.22 7.85 -13.14
C ASP A 195 2.26 8.52 -11.77
N LEU A 196 1.23 9.29 -11.40
CA LEU A 196 1.15 10.03 -10.13
C LEU A 196 0.59 9.17 -8.99
N LEU A 197 -0.08 8.05 -9.29
CA LEU A 197 -0.77 7.22 -8.30
C LEU A 197 0.14 6.58 -7.25
N PRO A 198 1.34 6.08 -7.60
CA PRO A 198 2.23 5.51 -6.61
C PRO A 198 2.60 6.53 -5.53
N ALA A 199 2.92 7.76 -5.92
CA ALA A 199 3.23 8.84 -4.98
C ALA A 199 2.02 9.19 -4.08
N LEU A 200 0.83 9.35 -4.67
CA LEU A 200 -0.41 9.62 -3.91
C LEU A 200 -0.73 8.51 -2.91
N ALA A 201 -0.57 7.26 -3.32
CA ALA A 201 -0.82 6.12 -2.46
C ALA A 201 0.23 6.00 -1.33
N GLN A 202 1.51 6.22 -1.63
CA GLN A 202 2.58 6.26 -0.62
C GLN A 202 2.29 7.29 0.46
N ILE A 203 1.91 8.52 0.08
CA ILE A 203 1.52 9.58 1.02
C ILE A 203 0.35 9.12 1.88
N GLN A 204 -0.72 8.59 1.25
CA GLN A 204 -1.92 8.19 1.98
C GLN A 204 -1.68 7.05 2.98
N PHE A 205 -0.88 6.04 2.65
CA PHE A 205 -0.65 4.90 3.54
C PHE A 205 0.49 5.14 4.55
N SER A 206 1.35 6.14 4.31
CA SER A 206 2.38 6.57 5.26
C SER A 206 1.83 7.56 6.29
N GLU A 207 1.13 8.60 5.83
CA GLU A 207 0.71 9.74 6.66
C GLU A 207 -0.80 9.74 6.96
N SER A 208 -1.62 8.92 6.30
CA SER A 208 -3.08 8.88 6.55
C SER A 208 -3.76 10.26 6.41
N VAL A 209 -3.41 10.97 5.32
CA VAL A 209 -3.85 12.34 5.05
C VAL A 209 -5.37 12.44 4.83
N LEU A 210 -5.96 11.45 4.16
CA LEU A 210 -7.38 11.44 3.81
C LEU A 210 -8.17 10.40 4.60
N HIS A 211 -9.40 10.74 4.97
CA HIS A 211 -10.40 9.77 5.39
C HIS A 211 -11.10 9.16 4.17
N LEU A 212 -10.75 7.92 3.87
CA LEU A 212 -11.29 7.13 2.76
C LEU A 212 -12.14 5.97 3.28
N SER A 213 -13.20 5.64 2.53
CA SER A 213 -13.95 4.40 2.78
C SER A 213 -13.08 3.18 2.46
N ALA A 214 -13.42 2.01 3.02
CA ALA A 214 -12.65 0.78 2.78
C ALA A 214 -12.51 0.45 1.29
N ALA A 215 -13.58 0.63 0.50
CA ALA A 215 -13.53 0.43 -0.96
C ALA A 215 -12.64 1.47 -1.66
N GLN A 216 -12.71 2.75 -1.28
CA GLN A 216 -11.85 3.81 -1.82
C GLN A 216 -10.37 3.55 -1.53
N SER A 217 -10.04 3.16 -0.30
CA SER A 217 -8.68 2.78 0.06
C SER A 217 -8.21 1.55 -0.72
N ALA A 218 -9.09 0.56 -0.95
CA ALA A 218 -8.74 -0.66 -1.67
C ALA A 218 -8.39 -0.37 -3.12
N ILE A 219 -9.18 0.49 -3.76
CA ILE A 219 -8.95 0.93 -5.14
C ILE A 219 -7.65 1.73 -5.24
N LEU A 220 -7.40 2.68 -4.33
CA LEU A 220 -6.15 3.44 -4.31
C LEU A 220 -4.93 2.55 -4.09
N LEU A 221 -5.02 1.58 -3.17
CA LEU A 221 -3.95 0.62 -2.91
C LEU A 221 -3.68 -0.27 -4.14
N GLY A 222 -4.76 -0.77 -4.75
CA GLY A 222 -4.71 -1.67 -5.89
C GLY A 222 -4.12 -1.02 -7.14
N LEU A 223 -4.59 0.18 -7.50
CA LEU A 223 -4.09 0.92 -8.66
C LEU A 223 -2.71 1.53 -8.39
N GLY A 224 -2.50 2.12 -7.20
CA GLY A 224 -1.30 2.89 -6.89
C GLY A 224 -0.11 2.05 -6.46
N LEU A 225 -0.29 1.11 -5.52
CA LEU A 225 0.82 0.34 -4.94
C LEU A 225 0.94 -1.09 -5.46
N GLN A 226 -0.17 -1.74 -5.82
CA GLN A 226 -0.13 -3.07 -6.43
C GLN A 226 -0.06 -3.04 -7.97
N HIS A 227 -0.24 -1.87 -8.59
CA HIS A 227 -0.30 -1.70 -10.05
C HIS A 227 -1.20 -2.73 -10.74
N LYS A 228 -2.38 -2.96 -10.16
CA LYS A 228 -3.42 -3.78 -10.78
C LYS A 228 -4.14 -3.00 -11.86
N THR A 229 -4.67 -3.69 -12.85
CA THR A 229 -5.54 -3.05 -13.83
C THR A 229 -6.93 -2.80 -13.24
N VAL A 230 -7.70 -1.92 -13.87
CA VAL A 230 -9.10 -1.69 -13.46
C VAL A 230 -9.93 -2.98 -13.59
N ASP A 231 -9.64 -3.82 -14.59
CA ASP A 231 -10.30 -5.10 -14.82
C ASP A 231 -9.99 -6.13 -13.73
N ASP A 232 -8.76 -6.17 -13.24
CA ASP A 232 -8.38 -7.03 -12.10
C ASP A 232 -9.15 -6.61 -10.84
N LEU A 233 -9.21 -5.30 -10.58
CA LEU A 233 -9.93 -4.76 -9.43
C LEU A 233 -11.44 -4.95 -9.53
N GLN A 234 -11.99 -4.93 -10.75
CA GLN A 234 -13.40 -5.24 -11.00
C GLN A 234 -13.75 -6.63 -10.47
N LYS A 235 -12.92 -7.63 -10.78
CA LYS A 235 -13.11 -9.03 -10.40
C LYS A 235 -12.89 -9.25 -8.90
N GLU A 236 -11.87 -8.61 -8.32
CA GLU A 236 -11.51 -8.80 -6.92
C GLU A 236 -12.45 -8.09 -5.93
N LEU A 237 -13.00 -6.94 -6.32
CA LEU A 237 -13.91 -6.16 -5.49
C LEU A 237 -15.39 -6.48 -5.75
N ASP A 238 -15.69 -7.25 -6.79
CA ASP A 238 -17.05 -7.56 -7.26
C ASP A 238 -17.87 -6.27 -7.51
N LEU A 239 -17.24 -5.29 -8.18
CA LEU A 239 -17.83 -4.00 -8.53
C LEU A 239 -17.65 -3.75 -10.03
N PRO A 240 -18.64 -3.19 -10.74
CA PRO A 240 -18.48 -2.86 -12.16
C PRO A 240 -17.43 -1.76 -12.38
N ALA A 241 -16.71 -1.80 -13.52
CA ALA A 241 -15.60 -0.89 -13.81
C ALA A 241 -15.98 0.61 -13.72
N SER A 242 -17.20 0.96 -14.12
CA SER A 242 -17.72 2.34 -14.01
C SER A 242 -17.79 2.82 -12.56
N GLN A 243 -18.14 1.95 -11.62
CA GLN A 243 -18.15 2.27 -10.19
C GLN A 243 -16.73 2.36 -9.63
N VAL A 244 -15.81 1.49 -10.06
CA VAL A 244 -14.39 1.56 -9.67
C VAL A 244 -13.79 2.91 -10.08
N LEU A 245 -13.97 3.32 -11.34
CA LEU A 245 -13.51 4.61 -11.84
C LEU A 245 -14.22 5.79 -11.17
N GLY A 246 -15.52 5.68 -10.89
CA GLY A 246 -16.27 6.70 -10.18
C GLY A 246 -15.79 6.90 -8.73
N LEU A 247 -15.50 5.82 -8.01
CA LEU A 247 -14.94 5.88 -6.66
C LEU A 247 -13.49 6.39 -6.68
N PHE A 248 -12.71 5.98 -7.67
CA PHE A 248 -11.35 6.47 -7.88
C PHE A 248 -11.33 7.98 -8.15
N ASN A 249 -12.20 8.50 -9.02
CA ASN A 249 -12.33 9.93 -9.25
C ASN A 249 -12.69 10.72 -7.97
N ARG A 250 -13.57 10.17 -7.12
CA ARG A 250 -13.87 10.77 -5.81
C ARG A 250 -12.66 10.81 -4.88
N VAL A 251 -11.76 9.82 -4.95
CA VAL A 251 -10.49 9.83 -4.21
C VAL A 251 -9.59 10.96 -4.71
N ILE A 252 -9.40 11.08 -6.02
CA ILE A 252 -8.56 12.14 -6.60
C ILE A 252 -9.10 13.54 -6.28
N ARG A 253 -10.43 13.74 -6.32
CA ARG A 253 -11.04 15.01 -5.87
C ARG A 253 -10.66 15.39 -4.44
N LYS A 254 -10.62 14.41 -3.53
CA LYS A 254 -10.20 14.64 -2.13
C LYS A 254 -8.73 15.03 -2.03
N PHE A 255 -7.85 14.40 -2.81
CA PHE A 255 -6.43 14.80 -2.87
C PHE A 255 -6.28 16.23 -3.38
N VAL A 256 -6.94 16.59 -4.48
CA VAL A 256 -6.90 17.95 -5.04
C VAL A 256 -7.40 18.98 -4.03
N GLN A 257 -8.46 18.67 -3.27
CA GLN A 257 -8.95 19.55 -2.19
C GLN A 257 -7.89 19.78 -1.11
N VAL A 258 -7.19 18.72 -0.67
CA VAL A 258 -6.11 18.86 0.32
C VAL A 258 -4.95 19.67 -0.23
N PHE A 259 -4.49 19.37 -1.45
CA PHE A 259 -3.40 20.11 -2.09
C PHE A 259 -3.72 21.59 -2.26
N ASN A 260 -4.95 21.92 -2.67
CA ASN A 260 -5.39 23.30 -2.78
C ASN A 260 -5.40 23.97 -1.40
N SER A 261 -5.95 23.33 -0.36
CA SER A 261 -5.97 23.90 0.99
C SER A 261 -4.56 24.14 1.55
N LEU A 262 -3.59 23.26 1.25
CA LEU A 262 -2.19 23.44 1.65
C LEU A 262 -1.56 24.62 0.90
N SER A 263 -1.80 24.73 -0.41
CA SER A 263 -1.30 25.85 -1.21
C SER A 263 -1.92 27.19 -0.79
N GLU A 264 -3.21 27.21 -0.45
CA GLU A 264 -3.91 28.39 0.05
C GLU A 264 -3.36 28.84 1.40
N ALA A 265 -3.13 27.90 2.33
CA ALA A 265 -2.52 28.19 3.63
C ALA A 265 -1.08 28.74 3.49
N ALA A 266 -0.28 28.17 2.57
CA ALA A 266 1.07 28.65 2.30
C ALA A 266 1.06 30.08 1.72
N VAL A 267 0.13 30.38 0.80
CA VAL A 267 -0.02 31.73 0.26
C VAL A 267 -0.46 32.71 1.35
N GLU A 268 -1.40 32.33 2.21
CA GLU A 268 -1.86 33.16 3.33
C GLU A 268 -0.71 33.53 4.29
N GLU A 269 0.21 32.62 4.56
CA GLU A 269 1.41 32.89 5.38
C GLU A 269 2.38 33.88 4.70
N THR A 270 2.52 33.80 3.37
CA THR A 270 3.40 34.71 2.61
C THR A 270 2.79 36.10 2.38
N LEU A 271 1.47 36.24 2.49
CA LEU A 271 0.81 37.53 2.32
C LEU A 271 1.05 38.39 3.58
N PRO A 272 1.43 39.68 3.43
CA PRO A 272 1.52 40.57 4.57
C PRO A 272 0.17 40.62 5.29
N PRO A 273 0.14 40.64 6.64
CA PRO A 273 -1.12 40.71 7.38
C PRO A 273 -1.90 41.92 6.87
N ALA A 274 -3.14 41.67 6.44
CA ALA A 274 -4.02 42.70 5.89
C ALA A 274 -3.95 43.94 6.79
N ALA A 275 -3.34 44.99 6.25
CA ALA A 275 -2.81 46.12 7.01
C ALA A 275 -3.74 46.60 8.13
N ALA A 276 -3.22 46.57 9.36
CA ALA A 276 -3.66 47.41 10.46
C ALA A 276 -3.38 48.91 10.21
N ASP A 277 -2.80 49.24 9.05
CA ASP A 277 -2.61 50.60 8.56
C ASP A 277 -3.49 50.85 7.33
N ARG A 278 -4.82 50.82 7.54
CA ARG A 278 -5.75 51.47 6.62
C ARG A 278 -5.63 52.98 6.83
N GLY A 279 -4.56 53.57 6.30
CA GLY A 279 -4.53 54.99 6.01
C GLY A 279 -5.71 55.31 5.10
N ASP A 280 -6.76 55.88 5.70
CA ASP A 280 -7.88 56.62 5.12
C ASP A 280 -8.03 56.48 3.59
N MET A 281 -8.41 55.28 3.10
CA MET A 281 -8.77 55.09 1.69
C MET A 281 -10.11 55.78 1.44
N LYS A 282 -10.06 57.09 1.18
CA LYS A 282 -11.19 57.83 0.63
C LYS A 282 -11.43 57.31 -0.79
N PRO A 283 -12.68 56.97 -1.15
CA PRO A 283 -12.98 56.59 -2.53
C PRO A 283 -12.57 57.74 -3.44
N VAL A 284 -11.83 57.41 -4.51
CA VAL A 284 -11.47 58.37 -5.55
C VAL A 284 -12.78 58.99 -6.06
N ALA A 285 -12.97 60.28 -5.81
CA ALA A 285 -14.21 61.01 -6.12
C ALA A 285 -14.45 61.22 -7.62
N VAL A 286 -13.56 60.70 -8.48
CA VAL A 286 -13.63 60.84 -9.93
C VAL A 286 -13.98 59.48 -10.51
N GLY A 287 -15.25 59.32 -10.91
CA GLY A 287 -15.69 58.18 -11.69
C GLY A 287 -15.01 58.17 -13.07
N LEU A 288 -14.57 57.00 -13.50
CA LEU A 288 -13.97 56.68 -14.81
C LEU A 288 -14.74 57.23 -16.04
N GLY A 289 -16.00 57.65 -15.88
CA GLY A 289 -16.77 58.31 -16.93
C GLY A 289 -16.19 59.66 -17.38
N ARG A 290 -15.38 60.35 -16.56
CA ARG A 290 -14.84 61.68 -16.91
C ARG A 290 -13.53 61.63 -17.72
N GLU A 291 -12.76 60.54 -17.65
CA GLU A 291 -11.55 60.35 -18.48
C GLU A 291 -11.85 59.84 -19.89
N LEU A 292 -12.97 59.12 -20.08
CA LEU A 292 -13.37 58.64 -21.40
C LEU A 292 -13.86 59.75 -22.34
N VAL A 293 -14.33 60.88 -21.81
CA VAL A 293 -14.79 62.01 -22.65
C VAL A 293 -13.59 62.83 -23.20
N GLY A 294 -12.43 62.79 -22.54
CA GLY A 294 -11.21 63.47 -23.01
C GLY A 294 -10.45 62.70 -24.10
N SER A 295 -10.65 61.39 -24.20
CA SER A 295 -9.91 60.52 -25.13
C SER A 295 -10.68 60.19 -26.42
N VAL A 296 -12.00 60.40 -26.46
CA VAL A 296 -12.85 60.08 -27.62
C VAL A 296 -12.78 61.13 -28.75
N VAL A 297 -12.23 62.33 -28.53
CA VAL A 297 -12.23 63.40 -29.54
C VAL A 297 -11.05 63.32 -30.53
N ARG A 298 -10.07 62.42 -30.37
CA ARG A 298 -8.90 62.35 -31.28
C ARG A 298 -8.84 61.19 -32.26
N VAL A 299 -9.83 60.29 -32.31
CA VAL A 299 -9.85 59.20 -33.32
C VAL A 299 -11.12 59.27 -34.14
N ALA A 300 -11.19 60.30 -34.99
CA ALA A 300 -12.12 60.32 -36.11
C ALA A 300 -11.43 60.92 -37.33
N ARG A 301 -10.77 60.09 -38.12
CA ARG A 301 -10.92 60.06 -39.58
C ARG A 301 -10.49 58.72 -40.17
N PRO A 302 -11.23 58.20 -41.17
CA PRO A 302 -11.07 56.85 -41.69
C PRO A 302 -10.12 56.79 -42.90
N SER A 303 -9.28 55.77 -42.97
CA SER A 303 -8.65 55.33 -44.22
C SER A 303 -8.19 53.87 -44.12
N LEU A 304 -8.68 53.06 -45.08
CA LEU A 304 -8.12 51.78 -45.55
C LEU A 304 -8.45 50.55 -44.68
N CYS A 305 -8.70 49.34 -45.20
CA CYS A 305 -8.62 48.80 -46.57
C CYS A 305 -9.56 47.58 -46.72
N VAL A 306 -10.08 47.34 -47.92
CA VAL A 306 -11.07 46.30 -48.27
C VAL A 306 -10.48 44.87 -48.33
N SER A 307 -9.24 44.64 -47.91
CA SER A 307 -8.51 43.41 -48.25
C SER A 307 -8.52 42.28 -47.21
N ASP A 308 -9.15 42.46 -46.04
CA ASP A 308 -9.15 41.41 -44.99
C ASP A 308 -10.40 40.53 -44.97
N ARG A 309 -11.46 40.92 -45.69
CA ARG A 309 -12.70 40.13 -45.76
C ARG A 309 -12.59 38.93 -46.72
N GLU A 310 -11.68 39.00 -47.70
CA GLU A 310 -11.45 37.92 -48.67
C GLU A 310 -10.52 36.82 -48.12
N ARG A 311 -9.61 37.14 -47.17
CA ARG A 311 -8.74 36.13 -46.53
C ARG A 311 -9.49 35.18 -45.60
N LEU A 312 -10.52 35.66 -44.92
CA LEU A 312 -11.33 34.84 -44.01
C LEU A 312 -12.30 33.91 -44.77
N GLN A 313 -12.71 34.26 -45.99
CA GLN A 313 -13.54 33.36 -46.81
C GLN A 313 -12.73 32.25 -47.50
N MET A 314 -11.43 32.46 -47.76
CA MET A 314 -10.56 31.41 -48.31
C MET A 314 -10.08 30.38 -47.28
N SER A 315 -9.90 30.75 -46.01
CA SER A 315 -9.54 29.77 -44.96
C SER A 315 -10.69 28.82 -44.61
N LEU A 316 -11.93 29.32 -44.62
CA LEU A 316 -13.13 28.51 -44.39
C LEU A 316 -13.47 27.56 -45.55
N ARG A 317 -13.00 27.84 -46.78
CA ARG A 317 -13.14 26.90 -47.92
C ARG A 317 -12.10 25.79 -47.90
N ARG A 318 -10.90 26.01 -47.35
CA ARG A 318 -9.80 25.03 -47.32
C ARG A 318 -10.06 23.89 -46.31
N ASN A 319 -10.69 24.20 -45.17
CA ASN A 319 -11.04 23.19 -44.17
C ASN A 319 -12.23 22.31 -44.56
N ARG A 320 -13.05 22.70 -45.55
CA ARG A 320 -14.17 21.89 -46.04
C ARG A 320 -13.78 20.86 -47.11
N THR A 321 -12.59 20.97 -47.68
CA THR A 321 -12.09 20.08 -48.74
C THR A 321 -11.19 18.95 -48.23
N GLU A 322 -10.75 18.99 -46.97
CA GLU A 322 -9.92 17.92 -46.37
C GLU A 322 -10.76 16.83 -45.67
N GLU A 323 -12.00 17.09 -45.29
CA GLU A 323 -12.91 16.08 -44.71
C GLU A 323 -13.67 15.22 -45.75
N SER A 324 -13.51 15.47 -47.05
CA SER A 324 -14.22 14.73 -48.12
C SER A 324 -13.33 13.82 -48.98
N ARG A 325 -12.13 13.45 -48.51
CA ARG A 325 -11.19 12.58 -49.27
C ARG A 325 -10.78 11.27 -48.56
N VAL A 326 -11.57 10.80 -47.60
CA VAL A 326 -11.41 9.44 -47.04
C VAL A 326 -12.72 8.67 -47.15
N ALA A 327 -13.09 8.31 -48.39
CA ALA A 327 -14.05 7.24 -48.68
C ALA A 327 -13.98 6.87 -50.19
N GLY A 328 -13.66 5.61 -50.50
CA GLY A 328 -14.12 4.95 -51.74
C GLY A 328 -13.09 4.58 -52.83
N ASP A 329 -12.71 3.30 -52.80
CA ASP A 329 -12.55 2.34 -53.92
C ASP A 329 -11.30 2.28 -54.84
N GLY A 330 -10.87 1.01 -55.08
CA GLY A 330 -9.63 0.53 -55.72
C GLY A 330 -9.57 0.64 -57.26
N PRO A 331 -8.77 -0.14 -58.03
CA PRO A 331 -8.54 -1.60 -57.87
C PRO A 331 -7.12 -2.18 -58.21
N LEU A 332 -6.96 -3.45 -57.84
CA LEU A 332 -6.22 -4.58 -58.47
C LEU A 332 -5.09 -4.31 -59.50
N LEU A 333 -3.90 -4.92 -59.28
CA LEU A 333 -3.41 -6.08 -60.06
C LEU A 333 -1.93 -6.45 -59.78
N LEU A 334 -1.71 -7.78 -59.72
CA LEU A 334 -0.56 -8.58 -60.19
C LEU A 334 0.64 -8.91 -59.27
N CYS A 335 0.69 -10.23 -58.97
CA CYS A 335 1.81 -11.18 -59.09
C CYS A 335 3.12 -10.86 -58.35
N SER A 336 3.63 -11.68 -57.44
CA SER A 336 4.07 -13.10 -57.55
C SER A 336 4.88 -13.35 -56.25
N GLY A 337 5.12 -14.52 -55.67
CA GLY A 337 4.93 -15.93 -55.97
C GLY A 337 5.84 -16.69 -54.98
N TRP A 338 5.43 -17.90 -54.58
CA TRP A 338 6.19 -18.95 -53.87
C TRP A 338 6.63 -18.68 -52.41
N SER A 339 6.84 -19.70 -51.56
CA SER A 339 6.34 -21.07 -51.40
C SER A 339 6.93 -21.56 -50.06
N ARG A 340 6.32 -22.59 -49.49
CA ARG A 340 6.62 -23.24 -48.20
C ARG A 340 8.05 -23.79 -48.10
N GLY A 341 8.52 -23.93 -46.86
CA GLY A 341 9.53 -24.93 -46.50
C GLY A 341 10.05 -24.75 -45.07
N GLY A 342 9.58 -25.59 -44.15
CA GLY A 342 10.19 -25.71 -42.82
C GLY A 342 11.36 -26.68 -42.85
N VAL A 343 12.33 -26.50 -41.94
CA VAL A 343 13.19 -27.53 -41.34
C VAL A 343 13.66 -26.99 -39.97
N GLY A 344 13.71 -27.87 -38.97
CA GLY A 344 14.11 -27.55 -37.60
C GLY A 344 15.60 -27.23 -37.41
N GLY A 345 15.94 -26.82 -36.18
CA GLY A 345 17.31 -26.60 -35.75
C GLY A 345 17.37 -26.24 -34.27
N VAL A 346 18.10 -27.08 -33.54
CA VAL A 346 18.44 -27.08 -32.12
C VAL A 346 19.42 -25.94 -31.77
N PHE A 347 19.59 -25.68 -30.45
CA PHE A 347 20.55 -24.81 -29.70
C PHE A 347 19.89 -23.60 -29.01
N GLY A 348 20.12 -23.29 -27.72
CA GLY A 348 21.04 -23.86 -26.75
C GLY A 348 20.84 -23.24 -25.35
N GLN A 349 21.20 -24.02 -24.34
CA GLN A 349 21.35 -23.69 -22.92
C GLN A 349 22.15 -22.41 -22.64
N TRP A 350 21.65 -21.57 -21.73
CA TRP A 350 22.40 -20.69 -20.80
C TRP A 350 21.45 -20.39 -19.63
N GLY A 351 21.74 -20.48 -18.35
CA GLY A 351 22.92 -20.84 -17.57
C GLY A 351 22.52 -20.61 -16.12
N ALA A 352 22.62 -21.65 -15.28
CA ALA A 352 22.38 -21.57 -13.85
C ALA A 352 23.55 -20.85 -13.18
N TRP A 353 23.26 -19.88 -12.31
CA TRP A 353 24.25 -19.33 -11.38
C TRP A 353 23.93 -19.86 -9.97
N HIS A 354 24.65 -20.93 -9.61
CA HIS A 354 24.92 -21.30 -8.23
C HIS A 354 25.94 -20.31 -7.67
N CYS A 355 25.62 -19.65 -6.56
CA CYS A 355 26.60 -18.91 -5.77
C CYS A 355 26.81 -19.70 -4.48
N GLN A 356 27.91 -20.46 -4.44
CA GLN A 356 28.37 -21.21 -3.29
C GLN A 356 29.60 -20.47 -2.78
N CYS A 357 29.52 -19.94 -1.56
CA CYS A 357 30.63 -19.28 -0.89
C CYS A 357 31.58 -20.35 -0.34
N GLU A 358 32.82 -20.40 -0.83
CA GLU A 358 33.92 -21.14 -0.22
C GLU A 358 34.97 -20.16 0.32
N GLU A 359 35.38 -20.40 1.57
CA GLU A 359 36.41 -19.68 2.32
C GLU A 359 37.83 -20.01 1.78
N PRO A 360 38.80 -19.09 1.90
CA PRO A 360 40.16 -19.34 1.44
C PRO A 360 40.96 -20.16 2.47
N GLN A 361 41.32 -21.40 2.11
CA GLN A 361 42.34 -22.17 2.82
C GLN A 361 43.76 -21.81 2.35
N THR A 362 44.63 -21.62 3.33
CA THR A 362 46.06 -21.32 3.23
C THR A 362 46.85 -22.43 2.56
N GLU A 363 47.60 -22.07 1.51
CA GLU A 363 48.53 -22.93 0.77
C GLU A 363 49.79 -23.21 1.63
N LYS A 364 50.05 -24.48 1.95
CA LYS A 364 51.40 -25.00 2.26
C LYS A 364 51.83 -25.86 1.08
N ARG A 365 52.99 -25.54 0.51
CA ARG A 365 53.70 -26.34 -0.51
C ARG A 365 54.98 -26.93 0.09
N PRO A 366 55.52 -27.99 -0.53
CA PRO A 366 56.10 -29.16 0.15
C PRO A 366 57.44 -28.92 0.86
#